data_AF-A0A9J6DDU9-F1
#
_entry.id   AF-A0A9J6DDU9-F1
#
_cell.length_a   1.000
_cell.length_b   1.000
_cell.length_c   1.000
_cell.angle_alpha   90.00
_cell.angle_beta   90.00
_cell.angle_gamma   90.00
#
_symmetry.space_group_name_H-M   'P 1'
#
loop_
_entity.id
_entity.type
_entity.pdbx_description
1 polymer ?
#
loop_
_entity_poly.entity_id
_entity_poly.type
_entity_poly.pdbx_seq_one_letter_code
_entity_poly.pdbx_strand_id
1 'polypeptide(L)'
;MKLLVSLARRGLLTPSSKKVEGFLRTLAVTLDTEDVRAFEALHRKMPLMGSVQGFLVDVVPLVSRCLHSRNRNLVMGALNAIDEIVSMHGRRLSTFSLTRMLNDLLLFDKADGLTYVRAKGLFFKMIEVNHNYTLYPLERLMAVCGEGLQLEIVFLLLEHVMSTKRVSRVIVTDGCRIALEGLFSGSPRIRFACLDLVYALFYRGTPREALVRFFIKRRVPEPLLGAVRARLRRRYKPPLLPSLCVHDEDIVWAQSLQAQAY
;
A
#
# COMPACT_ATOMS: atom_id res chain seq x y z
N MET A 1 0.26 24.32 14.34
CA MET A 1 0.70 25.68 13.92
C MET A 1 1.80 25.73 12.86
N LYS A 2 2.90 24.95 12.93
CA LYS A 2 4.05 25.09 11.98
C LYS A 2 3.74 24.73 10.50
N LEU A 3 2.75 23.86 10.23
CA LEU A 3 2.34 23.49 8.86
C LEU A 3 1.56 24.62 8.13
N LEU A 4 0.73 25.36 8.87
CA LEU A 4 -0.09 26.47 8.34
C LEU A 4 0.74 27.67 7.88
N VAL A 5 1.92 27.89 8.49
CA VAL A 5 2.85 28.97 8.10
C VAL A 5 3.50 28.70 6.73
N SER A 6 3.58 27.43 6.30
CA SER A 6 4.12 27.08 4.98
C SER A 6 3.15 27.36 3.83
N LEU A 7 1.84 27.34 4.11
CA LEU A 7 0.78 27.58 3.13
C LEU A 7 0.66 29.06 2.77
N ALA A 8 0.82 29.95 3.76
CA ALA A 8 0.83 31.39 3.54
C ALA A 8 2.03 31.87 2.71
N ARG A 9 3.17 31.17 2.76
CA ARG A 9 4.41 31.58 2.07
C ARG A 9 4.42 31.33 0.56
N ARG A 10 3.43 30.64 -0.02
CA ARG A 10 3.41 30.29 -1.46
C ARG A 10 2.62 31.24 -2.36
N GLY A 11 2.07 32.33 -1.83
CA GLY A 11 1.85 33.59 -2.58
C GLY A 11 1.06 33.55 -3.90
N LEU A 12 0.20 32.55 -4.16
CA LEU A 12 -0.62 32.45 -5.38
C LEU A 12 -2.02 31.96 -5.01
N LEU A 13 -2.92 32.85 -4.59
CA LEU A 13 -4.27 32.48 -4.14
C LEU A 13 -5.35 33.13 -4.99
N THR A 14 -5.96 32.32 -5.84
CA THR A 14 -7.29 32.57 -6.43
C THR A 14 -8.37 32.53 -5.34
N PRO A 15 -9.57 33.10 -5.56
CA PRO A 15 -10.66 33.11 -4.56
C PRO A 15 -11.10 31.71 -4.09
N SER A 16 -10.88 30.66 -4.89
CA SER A 16 -11.10 29.26 -4.48
C SER A 16 -10.15 28.81 -3.37
N SER A 17 -8.93 29.36 -3.30
CA SER A 17 -7.93 28.96 -2.34
C SER A 17 -8.18 29.50 -0.92
N LYS A 18 -8.74 30.71 -0.79
CA LYS A 18 -9.15 31.26 0.53
C LYS A 18 -10.28 30.46 1.19
N LYS A 19 -11.24 29.97 0.40
CA LYS A 19 -12.33 29.11 0.89
C LYS A 19 -11.80 27.76 1.38
N VAL A 20 -10.85 27.18 0.66
CA VAL A 20 -10.18 25.94 1.05
C VAL A 20 -9.40 26.12 2.35
N GLU A 21 -8.63 27.22 2.46
CA GLU A 21 -7.87 27.50 3.68
C GLU A 21 -8.77 27.67 4.91
N GLY A 22 -9.87 28.43 4.78
CA GLY A 22 -10.86 28.59 5.85
C GLY A 22 -11.46 27.25 6.28
N PHE A 23 -11.84 26.41 5.32
CA PHE A 23 -12.36 25.08 5.59
C PHE A 23 -11.33 24.18 6.30
N LEU A 24 -10.08 24.15 5.83
CA LEU A 24 -9.01 23.35 6.44
C LEU A 24 -8.71 23.78 7.87
N ARG A 25 -8.80 25.09 8.17
CA ARG A 25 -8.66 25.61 9.54
C ARG A 25 -9.79 25.14 10.44
N THR A 26 -11.05 25.28 10.00
CA THR A 26 -12.20 24.77 10.76
C THR A 26 -12.09 23.28 10.98
N LEU A 27 -11.78 22.52 9.93
CA LEU A 27 -11.59 21.07 10.00
C LEU A 27 -10.52 20.69 11.02
N ALA A 28 -9.36 21.37 11.00
CA ALA A 28 -8.29 21.11 11.95
C ALA A 28 -8.73 21.32 13.40
N VAL A 29 -9.42 22.43 13.69
CA VAL A 29 -9.94 22.72 15.04
C VAL A 29 -10.95 21.66 15.48
N THR A 30 -11.90 21.31 14.62
CA THR A 30 -12.94 20.32 14.94
C THR A 30 -12.36 18.91 15.16
N LEU A 31 -11.34 18.53 14.38
CA LEU A 31 -10.63 17.26 14.57
C LEU A 31 -9.76 17.27 15.84
N ASP A 32 -9.16 18.41 16.19
CA ASP A 32 -8.40 18.55 17.43
C ASP A 32 -9.33 18.44 18.68
N THR A 33 -10.63 18.73 18.53
CA THR A 33 -11.67 18.46 19.55
C THR A 33 -12.26 17.05 19.50
N GLU A 34 -11.68 16.15 18.69
CA GLU A 34 -12.15 14.78 18.46
C GLU A 34 -13.62 14.65 18.00
N ASP A 35 -14.19 15.68 17.39
CA ASP A 35 -15.56 15.64 16.88
C ASP A 35 -15.62 14.95 15.51
N VAL A 36 -16.23 13.77 15.49
CA VAL A 36 -16.37 12.90 14.31
C VAL A 36 -17.19 13.56 13.19
N ARG A 37 -18.03 14.56 13.49
CA ARG A 37 -18.79 15.33 12.48
C ARG A 37 -17.89 16.06 11.49
N ALA A 38 -16.63 16.32 11.87
CA ALA A 38 -15.60 16.81 10.96
C ALA A 38 -15.49 15.97 9.68
N PHE A 39 -15.63 14.65 9.80
CA PHE A 39 -15.52 13.74 8.64
C PHE A 39 -16.75 13.83 7.73
N GLU A 40 -17.95 14.09 8.26
CA GLU A 40 -19.13 14.33 7.42
C GLU A 40 -19.02 15.65 6.63
N ALA A 41 -18.45 16.68 7.25
CA ALA A 41 -18.17 17.94 6.58
C ALA A 41 -17.11 17.75 5.49
N LEU A 42 -16.08 16.95 5.79
CA LEU A 42 -15.04 16.57 4.83
C LEU A 42 -15.61 15.80 3.64
N HIS A 43 -16.38 14.75 3.89
CA HIS A 43 -17.07 13.94 2.87
C HIS A 43 -17.86 14.82 1.90
N ARG A 44 -18.69 15.73 2.43
CA ARG A 44 -19.50 16.66 1.61
C ARG A 44 -18.69 17.62 0.76
N LYS A 45 -17.50 18.02 1.20
CA LYS A 45 -16.64 19.01 0.50
C LYS A 45 -15.57 18.37 -0.38
N MET A 46 -15.24 17.10 -0.16
CA MET A 46 -14.17 16.38 -0.86
C MET A 46 -14.32 16.39 -2.39
N PRO A 47 -15.51 16.10 -2.99
CA PRO A 47 -15.65 16.10 -4.45
C PRO A 47 -15.37 17.47 -5.09
N LEU A 48 -15.67 18.55 -4.37
CA LEU A 48 -15.52 19.93 -4.85
C LEU A 48 -14.09 20.44 -4.64
N MET A 49 -13.52 20.22 -3.45
CA MET A 49 -12.23 20.78 -3.05
C MET A 49 -11.05 19.89 -3.44
N GLY A 50 -11.28 18.60 -3.67
CA GLY A 50 -10.26 17.65 -4.10
C GLY A 50 -9.53 18.07 -5.37
N SER A 51 -10.21 18.77 -6.28
CA SER A 51 -9.66 19.33 -7.52
C SER A 51 -8.69 20.50 -7.30
N VAL A 52 -8.78 21.18 -6.15
CA VAL A 52 -7.95 22.35 -5.85
C VAL A 52 -6.51 21.94 -5.55
N GLN A 53 -5.56 22.64 -6.19
CA GLN A 53 -4.14 22.40 -5.99
C GLN A 53 -3.76 22.59 -4.52
N GLY A 54 -3.01 21.64 -3.95
CA GLY A 54 -2.56 21.70 -2.56
C GLY A 54 -3.54 21.14 -1.52
N PHE A 55 -4.85 21.10 -1.80
CA PHE A 55 -5.83 20.62 -0.82
C PHE A 55 -5.52 19.21 -0.29
N LEU A 56 -5.20 18.26 -1.18
CA LEU A 56 -4.84 16.89 -0.79
C LEU A 56 -3.54 16.81 0.02
N VAL A 57 -2.62 17.75 -0.20
CA VAL A 57 -1.35 17.82 0.54
C VAL A 57 -1.59 18.23 2.00
N ASP A 58 -2.61 19.05 2.25
CA ASP A 58 -2.91 19.59 3.57
C ASP A 58 -3.92 18.74 4.35
N VAL A 59 -4.91 18.17 3.66
CA VAL A 59 -5.96 17.39 4.31
C VAL A 59 -5.45 16.02 4.76
N VAL A 60 -4.57 15.37 3.99
CA VAL A 60 -4.03 14.04 4.33
C VAL A 60 -3.32 14.05 5.67
N PRO A 61 -2.39 14.99 5.98
CA PRO A 61 -1.80 15.09 7.30
C PRO A 61 -2.81 15.29 8.43
N LEU A 62 -3.89 16.06 8.21
CA LEU A 62 -4.93 16.26 9.22
C LEU A 62 -5.64 14.95 9.54
N VAL A 63 -6.07 14.22 8.51
CA VAL A 63 -6.77 12.92 8.65
C VAL A 63 -5.83 11.86 9.24
N SER A 64 -4.58 11.80 8.78
CA SER A 64 -3.55 10.90 9.31
C SER A 64 -3.31 11.05 10.83
N ARG A 65 -3.42 12.27 11.38
CA ARG A 65 -3.27 12.47 12.83
C ARG A 65 -4.36 11.71 13.61
N CYS A 66 -5.57 11.67 13.08
CA CYS A 66 -6.71 11.01 13.70
C CYS A 66 -6.58 9.48 13.75
N LEU A 67 -5.75 8.87 12.88
CA LEU A 67 -5.45 7.43 12.93
C LEU A 67 -4.76 7.00 14.23
N HIS A 68 -4.12 7.93 14.93
CA HIS A 68 -3.39 7.68 16.17
C HIS A 68 -4.20 8.10 17.42
N SER A 69 -5.47 8.47 17.27
CA SER A 69 -6.34 8.82 18.41
C SER A 69 -6.74 7.56 19.19
N ARG A 70 -7.00 7.73 20.49
CA ARG A 70 -7.60 6.69 21.34
C ARG A 70 -9.09 6.50 21.05
N ASN A 71 -9.72 7.49 20.42
CA ASN A 71 -11.13 7.43 20.05
C ASN A 71 -11.32 6.61 18.77
N ARG A 72 -11.81 5.38 18.92
CA ARG A 72 -12.05 4.46 17.81
C ARG A 72 -12.97 5.04 16.73
N ASN A 73 -13.96 5.85 17.09
CA ASN A 73 -14.85 6.47 16.10
C ASN A 73 -14.10 7.50 15.25
N LEU A 74 -13.14 8.22 15.86
CA LEU A 74 -12.28 9.14 15.13
C LEU A 74 -11.33 8.41 14.19
N VAL A 75 -10.75 7.28 14.64
CA VAL A 75 -9.91 6.41 13.80
C VAL A 75 -10.70 5.86 12.62
N MET A 76 -11.90 5.33 12.86
CA MET A 76 -12.76 4.80 11.80
C MET A 76 -13.21 5.89 10.82
N GLY A 77 -13.54 7.09 11.32
CA GLY A 77 -13.82 8.26 10.49
C GLY A 77 -12.63 8.64 9.61
N ALA A 78 -11.42 8.58 10.16
CA ALA A 78 -10.19 8.85 9.41
C ALA A 78 -9.91 7.78 8.34
N LEU A 79 -10.09 6.50 8.65
CA LEU A 79 -9.96 5.41 7.69
C LEU A 79 -10.99 5.56 6.55
N ASN A 80 -12.23 5.93 6.86
CA ASN A 80 -13.26 6.20 5.83
C ASN A 80 -12.87 7.40 4.96
N ALA A 81 -12.36 8.48 5.56
CA ALA A 81 -11.90 9.64 4.80
C ALA A 81 -10.72 9.30 3.89
N ILE A 82 -9.77 8.48 4.35
CA ILE A 82 -8.66 7.99 3.51
C ILE A 82 -9.19 7.12 2.37
N ASP A 83 -10.15 6.23 2.64
CA ASP A 83 -10.79 5.41 1.60
C ASP A 83 -11.36 6.27 0.48
N GLU A 84 -12.08 7.32 0.87
CA GLU A 84 -12.70 8.26 -0.04
C GLU A 84 -11.66 9.06 -0.84
N ILE A 85 -10.63 9.58 -0.16
CA ILE A 85 -9.51 10.29 -0.80
C ILE A 85 -8.83 9.40 -1.85
N VAL A 86 -8.51 8.14 -1.50
CA VAL A 86 -7.87 7.19 -2.40
C VAL A 86 -8.78 6.84 -3.57
N SER A 87 -10.08 6.63 -3.32
CA SER A 87 -11.08 6.31 -4.35
C SER A 87 -11.23 7.41 -5.37
N MET A 88 -11.44 8.65 -4.91
CA MET A 88 -11.75 9.77 -5.79
C MET A 88 -10.51 10.43 -6.40
N HIS A 89 -9.40 10.43 -5.66
CA HIS A 89 -8.24 11.25 -5.98
C HIS A 89 -6.92 10.48 -5.92
N GLY A 90 -6.94 9.15 -5.85
CA GLY A 90 -5.75 8.34 -5.67
C GLY A 90 -4.62 8.64 -6.66
N ARG A 91 -4.95 8.87 -7.94
CA ARG A 91 -3.97 9.22 -9.00
C ARG A 91 -3.34 10.61 -8.86
N ARG A 92 -3.93 11.50 -8.06
CA ARG A 92 -3.49 12.88 -7.82
C ARG A 92 -2.77 13.04 -6.48
N LEU A 93 -2.68 11.96 -5.69
CA LEU A 93 -1.93 11.96 -4.45
C LEU A 93 -0.44 12.05 -4.73
N SER A 94 0.23 12.94 -3.99
CA SER A 94 1.69 13.02 -4.03
C SER A 94 2.32 11.79 -3.41
N THR A 95 3.56 11.45 -3.81
CA THR A 95 4.35 10.39 -3.18
C THR A 95 4.49 10.62 -1.67
N PHE A 96 4.58 11.88 -1.22
CA PHE A 96 4.64 12.23 0.19
C PHE A 96 3.35 11.83 0.94
N SER A 97 2.18 12.18 0.39
CA SER A 97 0.87 11.82 0.95
C SER A 97 0.69 10.31 1.02
N LEU A 98 1.06 9.59 -0.05
CA LEU A 98 1.01 8.13 -0.11
C LEU A 98 1.94 7.49 0.92
N THR A 99 3.19 7.94 1.00
CA THR A 99 4.18 7.41 1.97
C THR A 99 3.66 7.57 3.40
N ARG A 100 3.10 8.74 3.72
CA ARG A 100 2.55 9.01 5.05
C ARG A 100 1.39 8.07 5.37
N MET A 101 0.40 7.98 4.48
CA MET A 101 -0.75 7.11 4.69
C MET A 101 -0.33 5.65 4.81
N LEU A 102 0.57 5.16 3.96
CA LEU A 102 1.08 3.79 4.06
C LEU A 102 1.77 3.53 5.40
N ASN A 103 2.61 4.45 5.85
CA ASN A 103 3.28 4.32 7.14
C ASN A 103 2.25 4.26 8.28
N ASP A 104 1.25 5.13 8.28
CA ASP A 104 0.21 5.13 9.32
C ASP A 104 -0.63 3.84 9.28
N LEU A 105 -0.97 3.34 8.08
CA LEU A 105 -1.76 2.12 7.91
C LEU A 105 -1.01 0.85 8.37
N LEU A 106 0.32 0.81 8.18
CA LEU A 106 1.17 -0.32 8.58
C LEU A 106 1.41 -0.39 10.10
N LEU A 107 1.11 0.67 10.85
CA LEU A 107 1.30 0.73 12.29
C LEU A 107 0.06 0.28 13.09
N PHE A 108 -1.03 -0.08 12.43
CA PHE A 108 -2.22 -0.57 13.13
C PHE A 108 -1.98 -1.93 13.79
N ASP A 109 -2.40 -2.02 15.05
CA ASP A 109 -2.30 -3.25 15.83
C ASP A 109 -3.28 -4.30 15.30
N LYS A 110 -2.76 -5.50 15.03
CA LYS A 110 -3.55 -6.68 14.64
C LYS A 110 -4.55 -7.09 15.72
N ALA A 111 -4.32 -6.74 16.98
CA ALA A 111 -5.24 -7.02 18.08
C ALA A 111 -6.58 -6.27 17.92
N ASP A 112 -6.59 -5.08 17.30
CA ASP A 112 -7.82 -4.39 16.91
C ASP A 112 -8.28 -4.85 15.53
N GLY A 113 -8.89 -6.04 15.50
CA GLY A 113 -9.19 -6.76 14.26
C GLY A 113 -9.99 -5.96 13.22
N LEU A 114 -10.98 -5.15 13.63
CA LEU A 114 -11.78 -4.37 12.67
C LEU A 114 -10.95 -3.25 12.02
N THR A 115 -10.24 -2.49 12.85
CA THR A 115 -9.45 -1.34 12.40
C THR A 115 -8.29 -1.82 11.53
N TYR A 116 -7.63 -2.92 11.93
CA TYR A 116 -6.59 -3.57 11.15
C TYR A 116 -7.10 -4.09 9.80
N VAL A 117 -8.24 -4.80 9.76
CA VAL A 117 -8.83 -5.28 8.50
C VAL A 117 -9.16 -4.12 7.56
N ARG A 118 -9.68 -3.01 8.09
CA ARG A 118 -9.94 -1.80 7.30
C ARG A 118 -8.65 -1.15 6.78
N ALA A 119 -7.65 -0.97 7.64
CA ALA A 119 -6.37 -0.39 7.26
C ALA A 119 -5.67 -1.21 6.17
N LYS A 120 -5.74 -2.53 6.30
CA LYS A 120 -5.25 -3.49 5.31
C LYS A 120 -6.00 -3.42 3.98
N GLY A 121 -7.34 -3.33 4.01
CA GLY A 121 -8.14 -3.13 2.81
C GLY A 121 -7.75 -1.85 2.06
N LEU A 122 -7.49 -0.76 2.80
CA LEU A 122 -6.98 0.49 2.24
C LEU A 122 -5.59 0.34 1.63
N PHE A 123 -4.70 -0.38 2.29
CA PHE A 123 -3.37 -0.68 1.77
C PHE A 123 -3.46 -1.36 0.39
N PHE A 124 -4.30 -2.39 0.23
CA PHE A 124 -4.50 -3.05 -1.06
C PHE A 124 -5.09 -2.10 -2.10
N LYS A 125 -6.11 -1.32 -1.72
CA LYS A 125 -6.72 -0.33 -2.61
C LYS A 125 -5.72 0.73 -3.09
N MET A 126 -4.81 1.18 -2.23
CA MET A 126 -3.75 2.11 -2.61
C MET A 126 -2.79 1.51 -3.64
N ILE A 127 -2.47 0.22 -3.54
CA ILE A 127 -1.67 -0.49 -4.55
C ILE A 127 -2.45 -0.58 -5.87
N GLU A 128 -3.74 -0.92 -5.83
CA GLU A 128 -4.57 -1.05 -7.03
C GLU A 128 -4.73 0.28 -7.77
N VAL A 129 -5.10 1.34 -7.05
CA VAL A 129 -5.37 2.66 -7.63
C VAL A 129 -4.09 3.34 -8.10
N ASN A 130 -2.96 3.11 -7.44
CA ASN A 130 -1.73 3.85 -7.71
C ASN A 130 -0.42 3.06 -7.55
N HIS A 131 -0.35 1.84 -8.09
CA HIS A 131 0.82 0.95 -7.97
C HIS A 131 2.18 1.62 -8.22
N ASN A 132 2.30 2.47 -9.25
CA ASN A 132 3.55 3.18 -9.58
C ASN A 132 4.06 4.07 -8.43
N TYR A 133 3.15 4.67 -7.66
CA TYR A 133 3.49 5.63 -6.61
C TYR A 133 3.33 5.07 -5.21
N THR A 134 2.73 3.88 -5.06
CA THR A 134 2.54 3.17 -3.78
C THR A 134 3.71 2.22 -3.49
N LEU A 135 4.22 1.49 -4.49
CA LEU A 135 5.26 0.49 -4.28
C LEU A 135 6.65 1.11 -4.04
N TYR A 136 6.96 2.26 -4.67
CA TYR A 136 8.21 2.97 -4.43
C TYR A 136 8.38 3.46 -2.97
N PRO A 137 7.38 4.10 -2.34
CA PRO A 137 7.39 4.35 -0.90
C PRO A 137 7.59 3.10 -0.04
N LEU A 138 7.01 1.95 -0.43
CA LEU A 138 7.16 0.71 0.32
C LEU A 138 8.59 0.16 0.25
N GLU A 139 9.22 0.18 -0.92
CA GLU A 139 10.65 -0.15 -1.07
C GLU A 139 11.52 0.72 -0.16
N ARG A 140 11.22 2.03 -0.09
CA ARG A 140 11.92 2.94 0.81
C ARG A 140 11.65 2.68 2.29
N LEU A 141 10.41 2.39 2.66
CA LEU A 141 10.04 2.07 4.05
C LEU A 141 10.74 0.79 4.50
N MET A 142 10.77 -0.24 3.64
CA MET A 142 11.50 -1.48 3.88
C MET A 142 12.97 -1.25 4.22
N ALA A 143 13.63 -0.26 3.61
CA ALA A 143 15.04 0.03 3.88
C ALA A 143 15.30 0.68 5.25
N VAL A 144 14.30 1.30 5.88
CA VAL A 144 14.50 2.12 7.09
C VAL A 144 13.71 1.65 8.31
N CYS A 145 12.75 0.74 8.15
CA CYS A 145 11.94 0.24 9.26
C CYS A 145 12.54 -1.00 9.93
N GLY A 146 12.07 -1.29 11.15
CA GLY A 146 12.48 -2.49 11.89
C GLY A 146 11.91 -3.79 11.32
N GLU A 147 12.50 -4.93 11.70
CA GLU A 147 12.18 -6.26 11.17
C GLU A 147 10.68 -6.59 11.19
N GLY A 148 9.96 -6.24 12.27
CA GLY A 148 8.53 -6.51 12.38
C GLY A 148 7.71 -5.84 11.26
N LEU A 149 8.01 -4.58 10.97
CA LEU A 149 7.33 -3.83 9.90
C LEU A 149 7.78 -4.30 8.51
N GLN A 150 9.05 -4.68 8.36
CA GLN A 150 9.56 -5.25 7.10
C GLN A 150 8.81 -6.54 6.75
N LEU A 151 8.64 -7.44 7.72
CA LEU A 151 7.86 -8.67 7.54
C LEU A 151 6.40 -8.36 7.19
N GLU A 152 5.80 -7.37 7.86
CA GLU A 152 4.42 -7.00 7.60
C GLU A 152 4.21 -6.52 6.17
N ILE A 153 5.09 -5.64 5.67
CA ILE A 153 5.04 -5.17 4.29
C ILE A 153 5.13 -6.35 3.31
N VAL A 154 6.06 -7.27 3.53
CA VAL A 154 6.24 -8.43 2.64
C VAL A 154 5.02 -9.36 2.68
N PHE A 155 4.43 -9.60 3.86
CA PHE A 155 3.23 -10.43 3.98
C PHE A 155 1.99 -9.79 3.36
N LEU A 156 1.80 -8.48 3.53
CA LEU A 156 0.72 -7.76 2.87
C LEU A 156 0.87 -7.80 1.34
N LEU A 157 2.10 -7.65 0.82
CA LEU A 157 2.35 -7.78 -0.62
C LEU A 157 2.12 -9.20 -1.13
N LEU A 158 2.58 -10.21 -0.38
CA LEU A 158 2.34 -11.61 -0.67
C LEU A 158 0.84 -11.89 -0.79
N GLU A 159 0.09 -11.42 0.20
CA GLU A 159 -1.36 -11.57 0.24
C GLU A 159 -2.06 -10.83 -0.91
N HIS A 160 -1.66 -9.60 -1.20
CA HIS A 160 -2.18 -8.85 -2.33
C HIS A 160 -1.95 -9.62 -3.64
N VAL A 161 -0.70 -10.01 -3.92
CA VAL A 161 -0.34 -10.78 -5.12
C VAL A 161 -1.19 -12.04 -5.23
N MET A 162 -1.37 -12.76 -4.12
CA MET A 162 -2.09 -14.03 -4.15
C MET A 162 -3.61 -13.89 -4.27
N SER A 163 -4.20 -12.81 -3.74
CA SER A 163 -5.64 -12.54 -3.81
C SER A 163 -6.06 -11.82 -5.10
N THR A 164 -5.15 -11.08 -5.76
CA THR A 164 -5.46 -10.33 -6.98
C THR A 164 -5.54 -11.23 -8.22
N LYS A 165 -6.64 -11.14 -8.99
CA LYS A 165 -6.86 -11.94 -10.22
C LYS A 165 -5.76 -11.79 -11.28
N ARG A 166 -5.20 -10.59 -11.47
CA ARG A 166 -4.13 -10.32 -12.45
C ARG A 166 -3.09 -9.39 -11.83
N VAL A 167 -1.84 -9.84 -11.79
CA VAL A 167 -0.73 -9.05 -11.27
C VAL A 167 -0.17 -8.17 -12.39
N SER A 168 -0.13 -6.86 -12.18
CA SER A 168 0.40 -5.93 -13.18
C SER A 168 1.92 -6.11 -13.32
N ARG A 169 2.48 -5.78 -14.49
CA ARG A 169 3.95 -5.81 -14.70
C ARG A 169 4.71 -4.93 -13.72
N VAL A 170 4.09 -3.84 -13.27
CA VAL A 170 4.67 -2.95 -12.26
C VAL A 170 4.74 -3.66 -10.90
N ILE A 171 3.65 -4.30 -10.47
CA ILE A 171 3.63 -5.09 -9.23
C ILE A 171 4.67 -6.21 -9.29
N VAL A 172 4.85 -6.87 -10.45
CA VAL A 172 5.92 -7.86 -10.63
C VAL A 172 7.31 -7.23 -10.45
N THR A 173 7.57 -6.11 -11.13
CA THR A 173 8.89 -5.47 -11.13
C THR A 173 9.24 -4.94 -9.74
N ASP A 174 8.32 -4.20 -9.12
CA ASP A 174 8.54 -3.59 -7.81
C ASP A 174 8.48 -4.64 -6.69
N GLY A 175 7.63 -5.65 -6.81
CA GLY A 175 7.64 -6.81 -5.92
C GLY A 175 8.99 -7.55 -5.96
N CYS A 176 9.61 -7.68 -7.14
CA CYS A 176 10.97 -8.22 -7.25
C CYS A 176 12.03 -7.31 -6.63
N ARG A 177 11.87 -5.98 -6.71
CA ARG A 177 12.76 -5.01 -6.05
C ARG A 177 12.65 -5.10 -4.53
N ILE A 178 11.44 -5.14 -3.99
CA ILE A 178 11.21 -5.31 -2.56
C ILE A 178 11.76 -6.66 -2.07
N ALA A 179 11.54 -7.73 -2.83
CA ALA A 179 12.12 -9.03 -2.51
C ALA A 179 13.66 -9.00 -2.54
N LEU A 180 14.26 -8.30 -3.50
CA LEU A 180 15.71 -8.13 -3.59
C LEU A 180 16.28 -7.49 -2.32
N GLU A 181 15.71 -6.38 -1.85
CA GLU A 181 16.14 -5.71 -0.62
C GLU A 181 16.09 -6.67 0.58
N GLY A 182 14.98 -7.41 0.74
CA GLY A 182 14.85 -8.35 1.85
C GLY A 182 15.72 -9.60 1.75
N LEU A 183 16.16 -10.02 0.55
CA LEU A 183 17.11 -11.13 0.38
C LEU A 183 18.50 -10.82 0.98
N PHE A 184 18.89 -9.54 1.03
CA PHE A 184 20.13 -9.09 1.67
C PHE A 184 19.98 -8.78 3.15
N SER A 185 18.77 -8.89 3.71
CA SER A 185 18.54 -8.70 5.14
C SER A 185 19.34 -9.69 5.97
N GLY A 186 19.84 -9.24 7.13
CA GLY A 186 20.44 -10.12 8.14
C GLY A 186 19.45 -11.12 8.74
N SER A 187 18.15 -10.81 8.74
CA SER A 187 17.11 -11.69 9.29
C SER A 187 16.77 -12.83 8.33
N PRO A 188 16.92 -14.10 8.75
CA PRO A 188 16.45 -15.24 7.96
C PRO A 188 14.95 -15.17 7.66
N ARG A 189 14.13 -14.65 8.58
CA ARG A 189 12.68 -14.56 8.42
C ARG A 189 12.30 -13.68 7.24
N ILE A 190 12.96 -12.52 7.11
CA ILE A 190 12.74 -11.60 6.00
C ILE A 190 13.18 -12.25 4.68
N ARG A 191 14.37 -12.88 4.66
CA ARG A 191 14.83 -13.59 3.47
C ARG A 191 13.83 -14.65 3.01
N PHE A 192 13.27 -15.44 3.92
CA PHE A 192 12.24 -16.42 3.61
C PHE A 192 10.95 -15.78 3.09
N ALA A 193 10.45 -14.74 3.74
CA ALA A 193 9.24 -14.03 3.29
C ALA A 193 9.42 -13.45 1.87
N CYS A 194 10.60 -12.90 1.56
CA CYS A 194 10.91 -12.38 0.23
C CYS A 194 11.03 -13.49 -0.83
N LEU A 195 11.58 -14.65 -0.47
CA LEU A 195 11.55 -15.83 -1.35
C LEU A 195 10.11 -16.28 -1.64
N ASP A 196 9.22 -16.23 -0.64
CA ASP A 196 7.80 -16.53 -0.80
C ASP A 196 7.10 -15.52 -1.70
N LEU A 197 7.43 -14.23 -1.59
CA LEU A 197 6.93 -13.19 -2.50
C LEU A 197 7.35 -13.47 -3.95
N VAL A 198 8.61 -13.86 -4.19
CA VAL A 198 9.09 -14.24 -5.53
C VAL A 198 8.33 -15.46 -6.07
N TYR A 199 8.06 -16.44 -5.21
CA TYR A 199 7.26 -17.59 -5.58
C TYR A 199 5.81 -17.20 -5.92
N ALA A 200 5.20 -16.30 -5.16
CA ALA A 200 3.84 -15.83 -5.44
C ALA A 200 3.74 -15.12 -6.79
N LEU A 201 4.74 -14.30 -7.15
CA LEU A 201 4.80 -13.67 -8.48
C LEU A 201 4.88 -14.72 -9.61
N PHE A 202 5.63 -15.81 -9.40
CA PHE A 202 5.66 -16.95 -10.31
C PHE A 202 4.30 -17.65 -10.40
N TYR A 203 3.70 -17.96 -9.25
CA TYR A 203 2.41 -18.63 -9.15
C TYR A 203 1.29 -17.85 -9.86
N ARG A 204 1.35 -16.51 -9.84
CA ARG A 204 0.41 -15.63 -10.54
C ARG A 204 0.72 -15.40 -12.04
N GLY A 205 1.62 -16.21 -12.61
CA GLY A 205 1.85 -16.26 -14.07
C GLY A 205 3.10 -15.53 -14.55
N THR A 206 4.01 -15.10 -13.67
CA THR A 206 5.32 -14.58 -14.12
C THR A 206 6.25 -15.73 -14.49
N PRO A 207 6.82 -15.78 -15.71
CA PRO A 207 7.73 -16.86 -16.09
C PRO A 207 8.94 -16.97 -15.15
N ARG A 208 9.30 -18.20 -14.78
CA ARG A 208 10.42 -18.49 -13.87
C ARG A 208 11.73 -17.84 -14.36
N GLU A 209 11.99 -17.95 -15.66
CA GLU A 209 13.19 -17.43 -16.32
C GLU A 209 13.22 -15.90 -16.32
N ALA A 210 12.05 -15.23 -16.32
CA ALA A 210 11.99 -13.78 -16.19
C ALA A 210 12.39 -13.33 -14.78
N LEU A 211 11.90 -14.01 -13.75
CA LEU A 211 12.28 -13.75 -12.36
C LEU A 211 13.77 -14.00 -12.12
N VAL A 212 14.30 -15.15 -12.55
CA VAL A 212 15.72 -15.47 -12.40
C VAL A 212 16.61 -14.44 -13.14
N ARG A 213 16.23 -14.04 -14.36
CA ARG A 213 16.97 -13.00 -15.11
C ARG A 213 16.96 -11.65 -14.41
N PHE A 214 15.88 -11.29 -13.71
CA PHE A 214 15.84 -10.07 -12.91
C PHE A 214 16.94 -10.07 -11.85
N PHE A 215 17.05 -11.15 -11.05
CA PHE A 215 18.06 -11.25 -9.99
C PHE A 215 19.50 -11.33 -10.53
N ILE A 216 19.71 -12.00 -11.67
CA ILE A 216 21.01 -12.00 -12.36
C ILE A 216 21.42 -10.58 -12.78
N LYS A 217 20.51 -9.83 -13.42
CA LYS A 217 20.78 -8.44 -13.85
C LYS A 217 21.10 -7.52 -12.67
N ARG A 218 20.58 -7.83 -11.48
CA ARG A 218 20.84 -7.12 -10.22
C ARG A 218 22.10 -7.62 -9.50
N ARG A 219 22.90 -8.49 -10.13
CA ARG A 219 24.17 -9.01 -9.59
C ARG A 219 24.01 -9.69 -8.23
N VAL A 220 22.90 -10.40 -8.03
CA VAL A 220 22.68 -11.17 -6.79
C VAL A 220 23.74 -12.28 -6.69
N PRO A 221 24.40 -12.44 -5.52
CA PRO A 221 25.38 -13.51 -5.30
C PRO A 221 24.80 -14.91 -5.54
N GLU A 222 25.63 -15.82 -6.04
CA GLU A 222 25.20 -17.18 -6.41
C GLU A 222 24.49 -17.95 -5.29
N PRO A 223 24.87 -17.85 -4.00
CA PRO A 223 24.12 -18.51 -2.93
C PRO A 223 22.66 -18.06 -2.82
N LEU A 224 22.40 -16.75 -2.92
CA LEU A 224 21.05 -16.19 -2.89
C LEU A 224 20.28 -16.49 -4.18
N LEU A 225 20.96 -16.45 -5.33
CA LEU A 225 20.37 -16.84 -6.60
C LEU A 225 20.00 -18.34 -6.62
N GLY A 226 20.83 -19.19 -6.02
CA GLY A 226 20.57 -20.59 -5.76
C GLY A 226 19.33 -20.79 -4.90
N ALA A 227 19.16 -19.99 -3.84
CA ALA A 227 17.96 -20.00 -3.00
C ALA A 227 16.70 -19.59 -3.78
N VAL A 228 16.76 -18.56 -4.63
CA VAL A 228 15.66 -18.15 -5.52
C VAL A 228 15.28 -19.28 -6.47
N ARG A 229 16.26 -19.88 -7.16
CA ARG A 229 16.03 -21.02 -8.06
C ARG A 229 15.43 -22.21 -7.32
N ALA A 230 15.96 -22.54 -6.14
CA ALA A 230 15.46 -23.61 -5.30
C ALA A 230 14.00 -23.36 -4.88
N ARG A 231 13.66 -22.13 -4.47
CA ARG A 231 12.29 -21.76 -4.10
C ARG A 231 11.33 -21.89 -5.27
N LEU A 232 11.72 -21.42 -6.46
CA LEU A 232 10.91 -21.49 -7.69
C LEU A 232 10.73 -22.90 -8.25
N ARG A 233 11.58 -23.86 -7.85
CA ARG A 233 11.44 -25.29 -8.19
C ARG A 233 10.45 -26.02 -7.28
N ARG A 234 10.29 -25.57 -6.03
CA ARG A 234 9.35 -26.19 -5.08
C ARG A 234 7.91 -25.93 -5.53
N ARG A 235 7.03 -26.94 -5.42
CA ARG A 235 5.59 -26.81 -5.70
C ARG A 235 4.78 -26.26 -4.51
N TYR A 236 5.45 -25.67 -3.52
CA TYR A 236 4.82 -25.21 -2.29
C TYR A 236 4.20 -23.81 -2.47
N LYS A 237 2.86 -23.75 -2.43
CA LYS A 237 2.07 -22.52 -2.32
C LYS A 237 2.19 -21.99 -0.88
N PRO A 238 2.63 -20.74 -0.67
CA PRO A 238 2.62 -20.13 0.65
C PRO A 238 1.21 -20.25 1.26
N PRO A 239 1.08 -20.70 2.52
CA PRO A 239 -0.20 -20.79 3.18
C PRO A 239 -0.68 -19.37 3.41
N LEU A 240 -1.67 -18.97 2.63
CA LEU A 240 -2.46 -17.78 2.95
C LEU A 240 -3.42 -18.17 4.06
N LEU A 241 -3.80 -17.21 4.90
CA LEU A 241 -4.88 -17.42 5.85
C LEU A 241 -6.14 -17.90 5.10
N PRO A 242 -6.94 -18.82 5.65
CA PRO A 242 -8.12 -19.41 4.98
C PRO A 242 -9.12 -18.39 4.42
N SER A 243 -9.19 -17.18 4.99
CA SER A 243 -10.03 -16.06 4.51
C SER A 243 -9.58 -15.46 3.16
N LEU A 244 -8.49 -15.95 2.58
CA LEU A 244 -7.83 -15.40 1.39
C LEU A 244 -7.67 -16.41 0.25
N CYS A 245 -8.20 -17.63 0.44
CA CYS A 245 -8.38 -18.55 -0.66
C CYS A 245 -9.48 -17.99 -1.57
N VAL A 246 -9.09 -17.31 -2.64
CA VAL A 246 -9.94 -17.26 -3.83
C VAL A 246 -10.13 -18.73 -4.24
N HIS A 247 -11.36 -19.21 -4.21
CA HIS A 247 -11.69 -20.55 -4.70
C HIS A 247 -11.08 -20.71 -6.11
N ASP A 248 -10.27 -21.76 -6.27
CA ASP A 248 -9.50 -22.10 -7.48
C ASP A 248 -10.43 -22.51 -8.66
N GLU A 249 -11.55 -21.82 -8.90
CA GLU A 249 -12.46 -22.13 -10.02
C GLU A 249 -11.98 -21.52 -11.35
N ASP A 250 -11.08 -20.53 -11.33
CA ASP A 250 -10.62 -19.84 -12.54
C ASP A 250 -9.21 -20.29 -13.04
N ILE A 251 -8.55 -21.26 -12.39
CA ILE A 251 -7.27 -21.84 -12.88
C ILE A 251 -7.52 -23.04 -13.84
N VAL A 252 -8.78 -23.37 -14.13
CA VAL A 252 -9.13 -24.46 -15.05
C VAL A 252 -8.94 -24.09 -16.53
N TRP A 253 -8.90 -22.80 -16.88
CA TRP A 253 -8.78 -22.34 -18.28
C TRP A 253 -7.38 -22.47 -18.90
N ALA A 254 -6.31 -22.56 -18.08
CA ALA A 254 -4.95 -22.72 -18.61
C ALA A 254 -4.62 -24.17 -19.00
N GLN A 255 -5.39 -25.15 -18.51
CA GLN A 255 -5.22 -26.57 -18.85
C GLN A 255 -6.13 -27.03 -20.00
N SER A 256 -7.23 -26.32 -20.27
CA SER A 256 -8.14 -26.65 -21.39
C SER A 256 -7.57 -26.26 -22.76
N LEU A 257 -6.62 -25.32 -22.83
CA LEU A 257 -5.92 -24.95 -24.08
C LEU A 257 -4.76 -25.90 -24.43
N GLN A 258 -4.27 -26.71 -23.49
CA GLN A 258 -3.29 -27.78 -23.80
C GLN A 258 -3.95 -29.09 -24.23
N ALA A 259 -5.26 -29.27 -23.98
CA ALA A 259 -6.03 -30.43 -24.40
C ALA A 259 -6.69 -30.28 -25.78
N GLN A 260 -6.49 -29.16 -26.48
CA GLN A 260 -6.95 -28.93 -27.87
C GLN A 260 -5.79 -28.77 -28.87
N ALA A 261 -4.56 -29.08 -28.46
CA ALA A 261 -3.38 -29.06 -29.31
C ALA A 261 -2.73 -30.46 -29.48
N TYR A 262 -3.51 -31.52 -29.26
CA TYR A 262 -3.20 -32.90 -29.66
C TYR A 262 -4.45 -33.52 -30.28
#